data_AF-A0A7X7YBM0-F1
#
_entry.id   AF-A0A7X7YBM0-F1
#
_cell.length_a   1.000
_cell.length_b   1.000
_cell.length_c   1.000
_cell.angle_alpha   90.00
_cell.angle_beta   90.00
_cell.angle_gamma   90.00
#
_symmetry.space_group_name_H-M   'P 1'
#
loop_
_entity.id
_entity.type
_entity.pdbx_description
1 polymer ?
#
loop_
_entity_poly.entity_id
_entity_poly.type
_entity_poly.pdbx_seq_one_letter_code
_entity_poly.pdbx_strand_id
1 'polypeptide(L)' 'TYGIKGNYTKEIEQIITEKSCRLIGTYGCRGFDTFGPFKLIGGIAKGHPNESDVKGAIEFFRKIVEK' A
#
# COMPACT_ATOMS: atom_id res chain seq x y z
N THR A 1 3.84 0.19 3.10
CA THR A 1 4.27 -1.21 3.26
C THR A 1 5.32 -1.27 4.36
N TYR A 2 4.98 -2.00 5.43
CA TYR A 2 5.76 -2.36 6.63
C TYR A 2 5.84 -1.38 7.83
N GLY A 3 5.24 -1.83 8.93
CA GLY A 3 5.60 -1.53 10.32
C GLY A 3 5.21 -0.18 10.91
N ILE A 4 5.45 0.92 10.19
CA ILE A 4 5.32 2.28 10.75
C ILE A 4 4.56 3.14 9.75
N LYS A 5 3.50 3.82 10.22
CA LYS A 5 2.68 4.74 9.40
C LYS A 5 3.60 5.80 8.77
N GLY A 6 3.94 5.64 7.49
CA GLY A 6 4.79 6.53 6.71
C GLY A 6 4.23 6.72 5.30
N ASN A 7 4.61 7.81 4.63
CA ASN A 7 4.26 8.03 3.23
C ASN A 7 5.21 7.21 2.32
N TYR A 8 4.87 5.94 2.10
CA TYR A 8 5.67 5.00 1.29
C TYR A 8 5.67 5.31 -0.21
N THR A 9 4.82 6.24 -0.66
CA THR A 9 4.73 6.61 -2.08
C THR A 9 5.49 7.90 -2.38
N LYS A 10 6.15 8.52 -1.40
CA LYS A 10 6.82 9.82 -1.57
C LYS A 10 7.85 9.83 -2.69
N GLU A 11 8.73 8.83 -2.75
CA GLU A 11 9.76 8.75 -3.77
C GLU A 11 9.14 8.50 -5.16
N ILE A 12 8.06 7.73 -5.22
CA ILE A 12 7.30 7.48 -6.46
C ILE A 12 6.59 8.76 -6.92
N GLU A 13 5.98 9.51 -6.01
CA GLU A 13 5.36 10.82 -6.25
C GLU A 13 6.36 11.82 -6.85
N GLN A 14 7.59 11.85 -6.32
CA GLN A 14 8.65 12.69 -6.85
C GLN A 14 9.01 12.30 -8.29
N ILE A 15 9.22 11.01 -8.58
CA ILE A 15 9.56 10.54 -9.93
C ILE A 15 8.43 10.85 -10.92
N ILE A 16 7.16 10.67 -10.52
CA ILE A 16 6.00 11.00 -11.36
C ILE A 16 6.00 12.49 -11.71
N THR A 17 6.28 13.34 -10.72
CA THR A 17 6.37 14.81 -10.91
C THR A 17 7.51 15.19 -11.84
N GLU A 18 8.71 14.63 -11.65
CA GLU A 18 9.89 14.87 -12.49
C GLU A 18 9.65 14.44 -13.95
N LYS A 19 8.87 13.38 -14.16
CA LYS A 19 8.49 12.89 -15.50
C LYS A 19 7.29 13.62 -16.10
N SER A 20 6.84 14.73 -15.50
CA SER A 20 5.66 15.48 -15.96
C SER A 20 4.39 14.62 -16.10
N CYS A 21 4.31 13.56 -15.29
CA CYS A 21 3.16 12.66 -15.26
C CYS A 21 2.17 13.11 -14.17
N ARG A 22 0.90 12.75 -14.34
CA ARG A 22 -0.15 13.03 -13.35
C ARG A 22 -0.37 11.81 -12.46
N LEU A 23 -0.16 11.96 -11.16
CA LEU A 23 -0.59 10.96 -10.18
C LEU A 23 -2.11 11.02 -10.01
N ILE A 24 -2.80 9.93 -10.36
CA ILE A 24 -4.27 9.85 -10.31
C ILE A 24 -4.82 9.25 -9.01
N GLY A 25 -3.94 8.71 -8.15
CA GLY A 25 -4.28 8.21 -6.83
C GLY A 25 -3.26 7.22 -6.30
N THR A 26 -3.32 6.94 -5.00
CA THR A 26 -2.53 5.90 -4.34
C THR A 26 -3.43 4.99 -3.51
N TYR A 27 -3.13 3.70 -3.51
CA TYR A 27 -3.78 2.71 -2.65
C TYR A 27 -2.73 1.79 -2.06
N GLY A 28 -2.91 1.42 -0.79
CA GLY A 28 -2.04 0.47 -0.11
C GLY A 28 -2.73 -0.15 1.10
N CYS A 29 -2.34 -1.38 1.41
CA CYS A 29 -2.75 -2.09 2.61
C CYS A 29 -1.53 -2.47 3.47
N ARG A 30 -1.80 -3.04 4.64
CA ARG A 30 -0.74 -3.61 5.47
C ARG A 30 -0.24 -4.90 4.82
N GLY A 31 1.07 -5.04 4.66
CA GLY A 31 1.69 -6.28 4.19
C GLY A 31 2.12 -7.12 5.39
N PHE A 32 1.77 -8.41 5.39
CA PHE A 32 2.27 -9.37 6.37
C PHE A 32 3.79 -9.46 6.28
N ASP A 33 4.45 -9.39 7.43
CA ASP A 33 5.90 -9.38 7.53
C ASP A 33 6.36 -10.26 8.67
N THR A 34 7.26 -11.18 8.35
CA THR A 34 7.91 -12.09 9.29
C THR A 34 9.43 -11.88 9.32
N PHE A 35 9.94 -10.73 8.90
CA PHE A 35 11.35 -10.39 9.02
C PHE A 35 11.67 -9.79 10.39
N GLY A 36 12.89 -10.06 10.85
CA GLY A 36 13.44 -9.51 12.08
C GLY A 36 12.90 -10.14 13.37
N PRO A 37 13.13 -9.49 14.53
CA PRO A 37 12.82 -10.03 15.85
C PRO A 37 11.37 -10.48 16.03
N PHE A 38 10.44 -9.81 15.35
CA PHE A 38 9.01 -10.11 15.44
C PHE A 38 8.61 -11.44 14.78
N LYS A 39 9.49 -12.07 13.99
CA LYS A 39 9.26 -13.42 13.45
C LYS A 39 8.91 -14.44 14.54
N LEU A 40 9.55 -14.35 15.70
CA LEU A 40 9.39 -15.29 16.82
C LEU A 40 8.01 -15.22 17.48
N ILE A 41 7.33 -14.08 17.37
CA ILE A 41 5.94 -13.92 17.81
C ILE A 41 4.96 -13.97 16.63
N GLY A 42 5.42 -14.44 15.46
CA GLY A 42 4.64 -14.70 14.25
C GLY A 42 4.55 -13.53 13.25
N GLY A 43 5.33 -12.48 13.41
CA GLY A 43 5.37 -11.34 12.50
C GLY A 43 4.37 -10.21 12.82
N ILE A 44 4.40 -9.17 11.99
CA ILE A 44 3.52 -7.99 12.05
C ILE A 44 2.51 -8.01 10.90
N ALA A 45 1.40 -7.28 11.05
CA ALA A 45 0.32 -7.23 10.06
C ALA A 45 -0.25 -8.61 9.67
N LYS A 46 -0.27 -9.55 10.62
CA LYS A 46 -0.98 -10.83 10.47
C LYS A 46 -2.43 -10.60 10.07
N GLY A 47 -2.94 -11.47 9.20
CA GLY A 47 -4.31 -11.35 8.68
C GLY A 47 -4.48 -10.26 7.63
N HIS A 48 -3.38 -9.73 7.07
CA HIS A 48 -3.39 -8.80 5.94
C HIS A 48 -2.34 -9.20 4.87
N PRO A 49 -2.61 -8.99 3.57
CA PRO A 49 -3.88 -8.52 3.03
C PRO A 49 -5.01 -9.54 3.26
N ASN A 50 -6.22 -9.06 3.49
CA ASN A 50 -7.44 -9.85 3.59
C ASN A 50 -8.49 -9.41 2.55
N GLU A 51 -9.67 -10.02 2.59
CA GLU A 51 -10.75 -9.71 1.65
C GLU A 51 -11.10 -8.22 1.61
N SER A 52 -11.06 -7.51 2.74
CA SER A 52 -11.36 -6.08 2.80
C SER A 52 -10.28 -5.26 2.11
N ASP A 53 -9.01 -5.65 2.24
CA ASP A 53 -7.90 -5.03 1.50
C ASP A 53 -8.05 -5.24 -0.02
N VAL A 54 -8.47 -6.44 -0.45
CA VAL A 54 -8.74 -6.73 -1.86
C VAL A 54 -9.94 -5.94 -2.37
N LYS A 55 -11.05 -5.93 -1.63
CA LYS A 55 -12.26 -5.15 -1.96
C LYS A 55 -11.94 -3.65 -2.06
N GLY A 56 -11.09 -3.14 -1.16
CA GLY A 56 -10.63 -1.76 -1.20
C GLY A 56 -9.82 -1.42 -2.45
N ALA A 57 -8.92 -2.31 -2.88
CA ALA A 57 -8.16 -2.15 -4.12
C ALA A 57 -9.08 -2.12 -5.35
N ILE A 58 -10.04 -3.04 -5.44
CA ILE A 58 -11.03 -3.10 -6.53
C ILE A 58 -11.82 -1.79 -6.60
N GLU A 59 -12.35 -1.33 -5.48
CA GLU A 59 -13.14 -0.10 -5.41
C GLU A 59 -12.31 1.15 -5.75
N PHE A 60 -11.04 1.18 -5.35
CA PHE A 60 -10.11 2.23 -5.72
C PHE A 60 -9.92 2.31 -7.24
N PHE A 61 -9.65 1.17 -7.90
CA PHE A 61 -9.52 1.14 -9.37
C PHE A 61 -10.82 1.52 -10.08
N ARG A 62 -11.96 1.00 -9.60
CA ARG A 62 -13.28 1.34 -10.15
C ARG A 62 -13.52 2.86 -10.14
N LYS A 63 -13.25 3.52 -9.02
CA LYS A 63 -13.35 4.99 -8.87
C LYS A 63 -12.39 5.79 -9.75
N ILE A 64 -11.26 5.20 -10.16
CA ILE A 64 -10.32 5.83 -11.08
C ILE A 64 -10.83 5.73 -12.52
N VAL A 65 -11.39 4.59 -12.92
CA VAL A 65 -11.84 4.33 -14.30
C VAL A 65 -13.18 4.97 -14.61
N GLU A 66 -14.08 5.08 -13.63
CA GLU A 66 -15.40 5.70 -13.80
C GLU A 66 -15.38 7.24 -13.75
N LYS A 67 -14.22 7.85 -13.49
CA LYS A 67 -14.01 9.31 -13.51
C LYS A 67 -13.53 9.78 -14.87
#